data_AF-A0A7S2RQN7-F1
#
_entry.id   AF-A0A7S2RQN7-F1
#
_cell.length_a   1.000
_cell.length_b   1.000
_cell.length_c   1.000
_cell.angle_alpha   90.00
_cell.angle_beta   90.00
_cell.angle_gamma   90.00
#
_symmetry.space_group_name_H-M   'P 1'
#
loop_
_entity.id
_entity.type
_entity.pdbx_description
1 polymer ?
#
loop_
_entity_poly.entity_id
_entity_poly.type
_entity_poly.pdbx_seq_one_letter_code
_entity_poly.pdbx_strand_id
1 'polypeptide(L)'
;EHENTKNENSIEHLRHEYEEWIIHHNKEYHSEEEKENRLKIWASNHFRTATKNEQHGPCKMTKQPVFGSNHFKDLHPEEFQAKYLTGYTGPVTDKLPERRS
;
A
#
# COMPACT_ATOMS: atom_id res chain seq x y z
N GLU A 1 -12.25 -5.64 22.26
CA GLU A 1 -13.08 -6.30 21.21
C GLU A 1 -13.83 -5.33 20.28
N HIS A 2 -13.70 -4.00 20.40
CA HIS A 2 -14.51 -3.03 19.63
C HIS A 2 -13.85 -2.47 18.34
N GLU A 3 -12.57 -2.77 18.07
CA GLU A 3 -11.87 -2.32 16.85
C GLU A 3 -12.04 -3.28 15.66
N ASN A 4 -12.28 -4.57 15.92
CA ASN A 4 -12.34 -5.59 14.86
C ASN A 4 -13.64 -5.46 14.04
N THR A 5 -14.77 -5.23 14.69
CA THR A 5 -16.09 -5.08 14.05
C THR A 5 -16.25 -3.79 13.24
N LYS A 6 -15.52 -2.72 13.60
CA LYS A 6 -15.45 -1.51 12.78
C LYS A 6 -14.66 -1.74 11.50
N ASN A 7 -13.55 -2.47 11.58
CA ASN A 7 -12.75 -2.81 10.40
C ASN A 7 -13.51 -3.74 9.43
N GLU A 8 -14.25 -4.73 9.93
CA GLU A 8 -15.03 -5.65 9.08
C GLU A 8 -16.15 -4.94 8.30
N ASN A 9 -16.93 -4.08 8.96
CA ASN A 9 -17.95 -3.27 8.28
C ASN A 9 -17.33 -2.29 7.26
N SER A 10 -16.15 -1.73 7.56
CA SER A 10 -15.44 -0.88 6.60
C SER A 10 -14.86 -1.67 5.42
N ILE A 11 -14.50 -2.94 5.59
CA ILE A 11 -14.00 -3.81 4.52
C ILE A 11 -15.12 -4.18 3.54
N GLU A 12 -16.36 -4.40 4.02
CA GLU A 12 -17.50 -4.66 3.13
C GLU A 12 -17.75 -3.50 2.15
N HIS A 13 -17.73 -2.26 2.64
CA HIS A 13 -17.89 -1.08 1.76
C HIS A 13 -16.77 -0.94 0.74
N LEU A 14 -15.55 -1.36 1.09
CA LEU A 14 -14.38 -1.35 0.22
C LEU A 14 -14.34 -2.51 -0.78
N ARG A 15 -15.21 -3.52 -0.64
CA ARG A 15 -15.23 -4.69 -1.53
C ARG A 15 -15.50 -4.30 -2.98
N HIS A 16 -16.42 -3.36 -3.22
CA HIS A 16 -16.71 -2.89 -4.57
C HIS A 16 -15.50 -2.18 -5.21
N GLU A 17 -14.88 -1.23 -4.49
CA GLU A 17 -13.67 -0.54 -4.96
C GLU A 17 -12.51 -1.51 -5.18
N TYR A 18 -12.40 -2.55 -4.36
CA TYR A 18 -11.40 -3.59 -4.52
C TYR A 18 -11.64 -4.42 -5.78
N GLU A 19 -12.88 -4.75 -6.11
CA GLU A 19 -13.21 -5.48 -7.33
C GLU A 19 -12.95 -4.66 -8.59
N GLU A 20 -13.32 -3.38 -8.59
CA GLU A 20 -12.93 -2.46 -9.66
C GLU A 20 -11.41 -2.35 -9.78
N TRP A 21 -10.70 -2.30 -8.65
CA TRP A 21 -9.25 -2.25 -8.62
C TRP A 21 -8.61 -3.52 -9.19
N ILE A 22 -9.13 -4.71 -8.84
CA ILE A 22 -8.69 -6.00 -9.40
C ILE A 22 -8.81 -5.99 -10.92
N ILE A 23 -9.96 -5.58 -11.44
CA ILE A 23 -10.23 -5.53 -12.89
C ILE A 23 -9.29 -4.53 -13.56
N HIS A 24 -9.18 -3.32 -13.01
CA HIS A 24 -8.32 -2.27 -13.55
C HIS A 24 -6.83 -2.66 -13.56
N HIS A 25 -6.38 -3.43 -12.57
CA HIS A 25 -4.97 -3.84 -12.42
C HIS A 25 -4.71 -5.26 -12.93
N ASN A 26 -5.71 -5.89 -13.57
CA ASN A 26 -5.69 -7.25 -14.10
C ASN A 26 -5.11 -8.27 -13.10
N LYS A 27 -5.61 -8.23 -11.86
CA LYS A 27 -5.18 -9.11 -10.78
C LYS A 27 -5.92 -10.44 -10.86
N GLU A 28 -5.17 -11.53 -10.75
CA GLU A 28 -5.70 -12.89 -10.70
C GLU A 28 -5.17 -13.56 -9.42
N TYR A 29 -6.06 -14.26 -8.71
CA TYR A 29 -5.75 -14.98 -7.48
C TYR A 29 -6.10 -16.46 -7.65
N HIS A 30 -5.36 -17.33 -6.98
CA HIS A 30 -5.51 -18.78 -7.17
C HIS A 30 -6.74 -19.35 -6.43
N SER A 31 -7.24 -18.65 -5.40
CA SER A 31 -8.41 -19.07 -4.62
C SER A 31 -9.19 -17.87 -4.08
N GLU A 32 -10.45 -18.11 -3.70
CA GLU A 32 -11.29 -17.11 -3.01
C GLU A 32 -10.72 -16.73 -1.64
N GLU A 33 -10.12 -17.70 -0.93
CA GLU A 33 -9.43 -17.46 0.34
C GLU A 33 -8.24 -16.51 0.16
N GLU A 34 -7.45 -16.69 -0.90
CA GLU A 34 -6.38 -15.76 -1.25
C GLU A 34 -6.95 -14.38 -1.58
N LYS A 35 -8.01 -14.31 -2.40
CA LYS A 35 -8.68 -13.04 -2.76
C LYS A 35 -9.14 -12.28 -1.51
N GLU A 36 -9.71 -12.97 -0.52
CA GLU A 36 -10.16 -12.37 0.73
C GLU A 36 -9.01 -11.92 1.63
N ASN A 37 -7.95 -12.71 1.73
CA ASN A 37 -6.75 -12.27 2.45
C ASN A 37 -6.13 -11.02 1.79
N ARG A 38 -6.07 -10.99 0.46
CA ARG A 38 -5.59 -9.84 -0.32
C ARG A 38 -6.49 -8.62 -0.17
N LEU A 39 -7.81 -8.79 -0.01
CA LEU A 39 -8.74 -7.71 0.32
C LEU A 39 -8.41 -7.07 1.68
N LYS A 40 -8.11 -7.87 2.72
CA LYS A 40 -7.72 -7.36 4.04
C LYS A 40 -6.44 -6.51 3.96
N ILE A 41 -5.45 -6.97 3.18
CA ILE A 41 -4.20 -6.25 2.94
C ILE A 41 -4.47 -4.95 2.17
N TRP A 42 -5.26 -5.03 1.11
CA TRP A 42 -5.64 -3.89 0.28
C TRP A 42 -6.37 -2.83 1.08
N ALA A 43 -7.31 -3.23 1.94
CA ALA A 43 -8.06 -2.33 2.81
C ALA A 43 -7.13 -1.62 3.79
N SER A 44 -6.24 -2.37 4.46
CA SER A 44 -5.22 -1.78 5.35
C SER A 44 -4.36 -0.75 4.62
N ASN A 45 -3.86 -1.07 3.43
CA ASN A 45 -3.07 -0.14 2.63
C ASN A 45 -3.90 1.05 2.10
N HIS A 46 -5.19 0.86 1.83
CA HIS A 46 -6.11 1.94 1.48
C HIS A 46 -6.22 2.97 2.61
N PHE A 47 -6.49 2.52 3.83
CA PHE A 47 -6.56 3.42 4.99
C PHE A 47 -5.23 4.12 5.25
N ARG A 48 -4.11 3.39 5.18
CA ARG A 48 -2.76 3.97 5.33
C ARG A 48 -2.49 5.06 4.30
N THR A 49 -2.94 4.86 3.05
CA THR A 49 -2.81 5.85 1.97
C THR A 49 -3.66 7.09 2.25
N ALA A 50 -4.90 6.90 2.70
CA ALA A 50 -5.80 7.99 3.07
C ALA A 50 -5.22 8.84 4.23
N THR A 51 -4.77 8.19 5.31
CA THR A 51 -4.12 8.88 6.45
C THR A 51 -2.86 9.62 6.01
N LYS A 52 -2.05 9.04 5.12
CA LYS A 52 -0.84 9.69 4.61
C LYS A 52 -1.16 10.90 3.73
N ASN A 53 -2.21 10.82 2.91
CA ASN A 53 -2.67 11.96 2.11
C ASN A 53 -3.21 13.09 2.99
N GLU A 54 -3.91 12.77 4.08
CA GLU A 54 -4.39 13.76 5.05
C GLU A 54 -3.22 14.47 5.74
N GLN A 55 -2.22 13.72 6.22
CA GLN A 55 -1.04 14.28 6.88
C GLN A 55 -0.15 15.09 5.94
N HIS A 56 0.04 14.60 4.71
CA HIS A 56 0.88 15.29 3.73
C HIS A 56 0.18 16.54 3.16
N GLY A 57 -1.15 16.52 3.10
CA GLY A 57 -1.94 17.49 2.36
C GLY A 57 -1.78 17.35 0.84
N PRO A 58 -2.57 18.10 0.06
CA PRO A 58 -2.51 18.05 -1.40
C PRO A 58 -1.14 18.49 -1.91
N CYS A 59 -0.71 17.89 -3.02
CA CYS A 59 0.52 18.31 -3.68
C CYS A 59 0.47 19.82 -3.97
N LYS A 60 1.49 20.57 -3.57
CA LYS A 60 1.54 22.03 -3.78
C LYS A 60 1.43 22.43 -5.26
N MET A 61 1.86 21.55 -6.17
CA MET A 61 1.85 21.80 -7.62
C MET A 61 0.55 21.37 -8.29
N THR A 62 0.06 20.15 -8.02
CA THR A 62 -1.11 19.58 -8.72
C THR A 62 -2.42 19.71 -7.96
N LYS A 63 -2.36 20.10 -6.67
CA LYS A 63 -3.48 20.09 -5.71
C LYS A 63 -4.18 18.72 -5.56
N GLN A 64 -3.59 17.66 -6.09
CA GLN A 64 -4.11 16.30 -6.02
C GLN A 64 -3.48 15.54 -4.84
N PRO A 65 -4.14 14.48 -4.34
CA PRO A 65 -3.53 13.55 -3.38
C PRO A 65 -2.23 12.98 -3.95
N VAL A 66 -1.20 12.94 -3.11
CA VAL A 66 0.15 12.52 -3.54
C VAL A 66 0.24 11.00 -3.66
N PHE A 67 -0.50 10.28 -2.81
CA PHE A 67 -0.48 8.83 -2.75
C PHE A 67 -1.76 8.27 -3.36
N GLY A 68 -1.64 7.49 -4.42
CA GLY A 68 -2.75 6.88 -5.14
C GLY A 68 -2.79 5.35 -4.98
N SER A 69 -3.88 4.75 -5.46
CA SER A 69 -3.96 3.29 -5.61
C SER A 69 -2.96 2.82 -6.67
N ASN A 70 -2.15 1.81 -6.37
CA ASN A 70 -1.15 1.24 -7.30
C ASN A 70 -1.26 -0.29 -7.38
N HIS A 71 -0.49 -0.93 -8.26
CA HIS A 71 -0.45 -2.38 -8.46
C HIS A 71 0.07 -3.21 -7.27
N PHE A 72 0.64 -2.56 -6.25
CA PHE A 72 1.24 -3.17 -5.05
C PHE A 72 0.34 -3.04 -3.81
N LYS A 73 -0.87 -2.52 -3.96
CA LYS A 73 -1.75 -2.24 -2.82
C LYS A 73 -2.25 -3.49 -2.11
N ASP A 74 -2.23 -4.64 -2.78
CA ASP A 74 -2.54 -5.97 -2.26
C ASP A 74 -1.34 -6.71 -1.63
N LEU A 75 -0.18 -6.06 -1.53
CA LEU A 75 1.04 -6.64 -0.95
C LEU A 75 1.31 -6.10 0.45
N HIS A 76 1.79 -6.99 1.32
CA HIS A 76 2.43 -6.54 2.56
C HIS A 76 3.76 -5.83 2.26
N PRO A 77 4.19 -4.91 3.14
CA PRO A 77 5.51 -4.28 3.03
C PRO A 77 6.65 -5.31 2.96
N GLU A 78 6.54 -6.39 3.74
CA GLU A 78 7.51 -7.49 3.76
C GLU A 78 7.52 -8.27 2.43
N GLU A 79 6.35 -8.59 1.88
CA GLU A 79 6.24 -9.24 0.57
C GLU A 79 6.78 -8.35 -0.55
N PHE A 80 6.51 -7.04 -0.48
CA PHE A 80 7.05 -6.07 -1.41
C PHE A 80 8.58 -6.03 -1.33
N GLN A 81 9.14 -5.96 -0.12
CA GLN A 81 10.58 -5.99 0.08
C GLN A 81 11.20 -7.30 -0.42
N ALA A 82 10.60 -8.44 -0.08
CA ALA A 82 11.11 -9.75 -0.48
C ALA A 82 11.01 -10.00 -2.00
N LYS A 83 10.05 -9.38 -2.71
CA LYS A 83 9.90 -9.56 -4.16
C LYS A 83 10.68 -8.53 -4.97
N TYR A 84 10.71 -7.28 -4.52
CA TYR A 84 11.20 -6.14 -5.33
C TYR A 84 12.48 -5.50 -4.79
N LEU A 85 12.87 -5.80 -3.54
CA LEU A 85 14.10 -5.27 -2.93
C LEU A 85 15.13 -6.39 -2.65
N THR A 86 14.94 -7.60 -3.18
CA THR A 86 15.95 -8.66 -3.12
C THR A 86 17.21 -8.24 -3.86
N GLY A 87 18.24 -7.88 -3.09
CA GLY A 87 19.52 -7.34 -3.59
C GLY A 87 19.73 -5.85 -3.31
N TYR A 88 18.71 -5.13 -2.82
CA TYR A 88 18.85 -3.76 -2.35
C TYR A 88 19.18 -3.75 -0.85
N THR A 89 20.46 -3.56 -0.51
CA THR A 89 20.94 -3.46 0.88
C THR A 89 20.76 -2.06 1.48
N GLY A 90 19.82 -1.26 0.96
CA GLY A 90 19.71 0.16 1.24
C GLY A 90 20.65 1.01 0.40
N PRO A 91 20.56 2.35 0.47
CA PRO A 91 21.67 3.17 0.02
C PRO A 91 22.87 2.73 0.85
N VAL A 92 23.87 2.13 0.19
CA VAL A 92 25.23 2.18 0.71
C VAL A 92 25.44 3.67 0.86
N THR A 93 25.37 4.17 2.09
CA THR A 93 25.91 5.50 2.35
C THR A 93 27.38 5.31 2.03
N ASP A 94 27.73 5.56 0.76
CA ASP A 94 29.09 5.77 0.33
C ASP A 94 29.64 6.65 1.43
N LYS A 95 30.58 6.07 2.17
CA LYS A 95 31.26 6.72 3.27
C LYS A 95 31.70 8.06 2.70
N LEU A 96 30.93 9.12 2.97
CA LEU A 96 31.21 10.45 2.47
C LEU A 96 32.64 10.68 2.91
N PRO A 97 33.61 10.88 2.00
CA PRO A 97 34.97 11.12 2.43
C PRO A 97 34.89 12.33 3.35
N GLU A 98 35.33 12.16 4.60
CA GLU A 98 35.40 13.25 5.56
C GLU A 98 36.03 14.43 4.83
N ARG A 99 35.25 15.51 4.70
CA ARG A 99 35.79 16.77 4.17
C ARG A 99 36.92 17.15 5.11
N ARG A 100 38.16 16.90 4.68
CA ARG A 100 39.37 17.37 5.35
C ARG A 100 39.23 18.89 5.48
N SER A 101 39.12 19.34 6.72
CA SER A 101 39.19 20.75 7.11
C SER A 101 40.63 21.22 7.09
#